data_AF-A0AAN5VJK3-F1
#
_entry.id   AF-A0AAN5VJK3-F1
#
_cell.length_a   1.000
_cell.length_b   1.000
_cell.length_c   1.000
_cell.angle_alpha   90.00
_cell.angle_beta   90.00
_cell.angle_gamma   90.00
#
_symmetry.space_group_name_H-M   'P 1'
#
loop_
_entity.id
_entity.type
_entity.pdbx_description
1 polymer ?
#
loop_
_entity_poly.entity_id
_entity_poly.type
_entity_poly.pdbx_seq_one_letter_code
_entity_poly.pdbx_strand_id
1 'polypeptide(L)'
;MVIKVNFGGNYSPDYIYVPNEISLKKYEIRNEFHIWIDNTEDEHPFWCYENGVQIGLHYRGDAIVYWLNNYILKNANDKARLIESFSNKKLDYDLIINL
;
A
#
# COMPACT_ATOMS: atom_id res chain seq x y z
N MET A 1 13.79 0.41 -3.02
CA MET A 1 13.13 1.72 -3.07
C MET A 1 12.32 1.93 -1.79
N VAL A 2 12.35 3.11 -1.20
CA VAL A 2 11.44 3.53 -0.12
C VAL A 2 10.34 4.40 -0.72
N ILE A 3 9.09 4.01 -0.51
CA ILE A 3 7.91 4.78 -0.90
C ILE A 3 7.29 5.39 0.35
N LYS A 4 7.08 6.70 0.32
CA LYS A 4 6.22 7.41 1.27
C LYS A 4 4.78 7.37 0.76
N VAL A 5 3.88 6.81 1.56
CA VAL A 5 2.44 6.78 1.29
C VAL A 5 1.78 7.90 2.08
N ASN A 6 1.16 8.84 1.37
CA ASN A 6 0.49 9.99 1.96
C ASN A 6 -1.03 9.85 1.78
N PHE A 7 -1.80 10.22 2.79
CA PHE A 7 -3.25 9.99 2.83
C PHE A 7 -4.08 11.28 2.85
N GLY A 8 -3.43 12.41 2.54
CA GLY A 8 -4.02 13.74 2.64
C GLY A 8 -4.32 14.20 4.07
N GLY A 9 -4.76 15.45 4.19
CA GLY A 9 -5.13 16.06 5.47
C GLY A 9 -4.01 16.03 6.51
N ASN A 10 -4.38 15.70 7.75
CA ASN A 10 -3.48 15.60 8.91
C ASN A 10 -3.07 14.15 9.22
N TYR A 11 -3.27 13.20 8.30
CA TYR A 11 -2.94 11.80 8.54
C TYR A 11 -1.44 11.58 8.42
N SER A 12 -0.86 10.88 9.40
CA SER A 12 0.54 10.50 9.37
C SER A 12 0.80 9.49 8.23
N PRO A 13 1.87 9.70 7.44
CA PRO A 13 2.21 8.83 6.32
C PRO A 13 2.67 7.46 6.79
N ASP A 14 2.64 6.51 5.85
CA ASP A 14 3.33 5.24 5.98
C ASP A 14 4.59 5.25 5.11
N TYR A 15 5.58 4.46 5.50
CA TYR A 15 6.78 4.24 4.71
C TYR A 15 6.89 2.76 4.41
N ILE A 16 7.00 2.41 3.14
CA ILE A 16 7.15 1.02 2.70
C ILE A 16 8.45 0.86 1.92
N TYR A 17 9.12 -0.27 2.13
CA TYR A 17 10.18 -0.73 1.27
C TYR A 17 9.57 -1.53 0.12
N VAL A 18 10.05 -1.28 -1.08
CA VAL A 18 9.70 -2.03 -2.29
C VAL A 18 10.98 -2.38 -3.05
N PRO A 19 11.18 -3.64 -3.44
CA PRO A 19 12.31 -4.03 -4.30
C PRO A 19 12.35 -3.20 -5.58
N ASN A 20 13.55 -2.87 -6.07
CA ASN A 20 13.70 -2.07 -7.30
C ASN A 20 13.29 -2.84 -8.58
N GLU A 21 13.05 -4.15 -8.45
CA GLU A 21 12.73 -5.08 -9.55
C GLU A 21 11.22 -5.15 -9.87
N ILE A 22 10.40 -4.27 -9.29
CA ILE A 22 8.99 -4.21 -9.65
C ILE A 22 8.84 -3.82 -11.13
N SER A 23 7.99 -4.56 -11.85
CA SER A 23 7.68 -4.30 -13.27
C SER A 23 6.82 -3.04 -13.48
N LEU A 24 6.19 -2.55 -12.41
CA LEU A 24 5.37 -1.34 -12.42
C LEU A 24 6.24 -0.09 -12.46
N LYS A 25 5.86 0.87 -13.30
CA LYS A 25 6.47 2.21 -13.22
C LYS A 25 6.08 2.84 -11.88
N LYS A 26 6.97 3.67 -11.33
CA LYS A 26 6.75 4.36 -10.04
C LYS A 26 5.37 5.01 -9.89
N TYR A 27 4.81 5.56 -10.99
CA TYR A 27 3.52 6.25 -10.98
C TYR A 27 2.30 5.34 -11.12
N GLU A 28 2.48 4.06 -11.47
CA GLU A 28 1.39 3.10 -11.70
C GLU A 28 0.93 2.43 -10.40
N ILE A 29 1.82 2.31 -9.40
CA ILE A 29 1.55 1.65 -8.11
C ILE A 29 0.24 2.14 -7.48
N ARG A 30 0.03 3.46 -7.45
CA ARG A 30 -1.20 4.06 -6.89
C ARG A 30 -2.45 3.57 -7.62
N ASN A 31 -2.49 3.72 -8.94
CA ASN A 31 -3.71 3.49 -9.71
C ASN A 31 -4.04 2.00 -9.74
N GLU A 32 -3.05 1.14 -9.92
CA GLU A 32 -3.22 -0.31 -9.92
C GLU A 32 -3.64 -0.83 -8.53
N PHE A 33 -3.07 -0.26 -7.46
CA PHE A 33 -3.51 -0.56 -6.10
C PHE A 33 -4.97 -0.17 -5.86
N HIS A 34 -5.39 1.02 -6.31
CA HIS A 34 -6.78 1.47 -6.22
C HIS A 34 -7.72 0.54 -6.99
N ILE A 35 -7.37 0.17 -8.22
CA ILE A 35 -8.16 -0.78 -9.02
C ILE A 35 -8.33 -2.10 -8.26
N TRP A 36 -7.27 -2.61 -7.63
CA TRP A 36 -7.33 -3.84 -6.87
C TRP A 36 -8.13 -3.72 -5.56
N ILE A 37 -7.88 -2.70 -4.73
CA ILE A 37 -8.53 -2.57 -3.42
C ILE A 37 -10.01 -2.20 -3.54
N ASP A 38 -10.40 -1.50 -4.61
CA ASP A 38 -11.80 -1.16 -4.89
C ASP A 38 -12.54 -2.30 -5.60
N ASN A 39 -11.82 -3.31 -6.12
CA ASN A 39 -12.45 -4.46 -6.78
C ASN A 39 -13.07 -5.41 -5.75
N THR A 40 -14.39 -5.34 -5.63
CA THR A 40 -15.16 -6.17 -4.70
C THR A 40 -15.29 -7.63 -5.12
N GLU A 41 -14.92 -7.97 -6.36
CA GLU A 41 -14.94 -9.36 -6.84
C GLU A 41 -13.73 -10.18 -6.35
N ASP A 42 -12.61 -9.50 -6.09
CA ASP A 42 -11.41 -10.14 -5.55
C ASP A 42 -11.51 -10.24 -4.02
N GLU A 43 -11.34 -11.45 -3.46
CA GLU A 43 -11.24 -11.59 -2.01
C GLU A 43 -9.93 -10.95 -1.51
N HIS A 44 -10.06 -9.92 -0.68
CA HIS A 44 -8.95 -9.32 0.06
C HIS A 44 -9.34 -9.05 1.52
N PRO A 45 -8.39 -9.09 2.48
CA PRO A 45 -8.70 -9.05 3.91
C PRO A 45 -8.94 -7.64 4.47
N PHE A 46 -9.10 -6.64 3.61
CA PHE A 46 -9.05 -5.21 3.98
C PHE A 46 -10.42 -4.54 4.05
N TRP A 47 -11.50 -5.32 4.04
CA TRP A 47 -12.82 -4.81 4.40
C TRP A 47 -12.89 -4.52 5.90
N CYS A 48 -13.28 -3.30 6.25
CA CYS A 48 -13.57 -2.90 7.61
C CYS A 48 -15.03 -3.19 7.94
N TYR A 49 -15.27 -3.78 9.11
CA TYR A 49 -16.61 -4.02 9.63
C TYR A 49 -16.78 -3.38 11.01
N GLU A 50 -17.93 -2.75 11.24
CA GLU A 50 -18.37 -2.24 12.53
C GLU A 50 -19.72 -2.86 12.86
N ASN A 51 -19.83 -3.53 14.02
CA ASN A 51 -21.05 -4.27 14.41
C ASN A 51 -21.57 -5.25 13.35
N GLY A 52 -20.66 -5.89 12.60
CA GLY A 52 -20.99 -6.82 11.52
C GLY A 52 -21.41 -6.16 10.20
N VAL A 53 -21.45 -4.83 10.14
CA VAL A 53 -21.75 -4.06 8.92
C VAL A 53 -20.46 -3.62 8.27
N GLN A 54 -20.33 -3.82 6.96
CA GLN A 54 -19.19 -3.36 6.18
C GLN A 54 -19.21 -1.82 6.09
N ILE A 55 -18.16 -1.18 6.59
CA ILE A 55 -18.07 0.29 6.69
C ILE A 55 -17.09 0.92 5.69
N GLY A 56 -16.23 0.12 5.05
CA GLY A 56 -15.32 0.61 4.02
C GLY A 56 -14.05 -0.23 3.88
N LEU A 57 -13.05 0.37 3.25
CA LEU A 57 -11.77 -0.27 2.93
C LEU A 57 -10.65 0.28 3.84
N HIS A 58 -9.77 -0.61 4.29
CA HIS A 58 -8.50 -0.27 4.93
C HIS A 58 -7.40 -0.19 3.88
N TYR A 59 -7.14 1.01 3.34
CA TYR A 59 -6.16 1.22 2.27
C TYR A 59 -4.83 1.80 2.76
N ARG A 60 -4.27 1.27 3.87
CA ARG A 60 -2.98 1.72 4.45
C ARG A 60 -1.77 1.02 3.83
N GLY A 61 -0.56 1.37 4.30
CA GLY A 61 0.69 0.83 3.77
C GLY A 61 0.80 -0.70 3.85
N ASP A 62 0.18 -1.34 4.85
CA ASP A 62 0.06 -2.79 4.95
C ASP A 62 -0.78 -3.41 3.83
N ALA A 63 -1.88 -2.78 3.44
CA ALA A 63 -2.68 -3.21 2.29
C ALA A 63 -1.90 -3.15 0.97
N ILE A 64 -1.11 -2.08 0.78
CA ILE A 64 -0.23 -1.95 -0.40
C ILE A 64 0.84 -3.05 -0.37
N VAL A 65 1.48 -3.29 0.77
CA VAL A 65 2.49 -4.34 0.92
C VAL A 65 1.90 -5.73 0.63
N TYR A 66 0.69 -6.01 1.11
CA TYR A 66 -0.01 -7.25 0.80
C TYR A 66 -0.24 -7.41 -0.69
N TRP A 67 -0.80 -6.39 -1.33
CA TRP A 67 -1.06 -6.42 -2.78
C TRP A 67 0.23 -6.61 -3.58
N LEU A 68 1.27 -5.83 -3.28
CA LEU A 68 2.57 -5.96 -3.93
C LEU A 68 3.09 -7.39 -3.79
N ASN A 69 3.07 -7.98 -2.61
CA ASN A 69 3.65 -9.31 -2.37
C ASN A 69 2.85 -10.47 -2.96
N ASN A 70 1.53 -10.34 -3.09
CA ASN A 70 0.66 -11.41 -3.59
C ASN A 70 0.42 -11.35 -5.10
N TYR A 71 0.50 -10.16 -5.71
CA TYR A 71 0.13 -9.98 -7.12
C TYR A 71 1.31 -9.55 -7.98
N ILE A 72 2.12 -8.60 -7.53
CA ILE A 72 3.20 -8.00 -8.35
C ILE A 72 4.53 -8.74 -8.16
N LEU A 73 4.90 -8.99 -6.90
CA LEU A 73 6.14 -9.61 -6.45
C LEU A 73 5.94 -11.08 -6.10
N LYS A 74 4.83 -11.71 -6.52
CA LYS A 74 4.45 -13.08 -6.10
C LYS A 74 5.62 -14.07 -6.18
N ASN A 75 6.36 -14.03 -7.28
CA ASN A 75 7.50 -14.92 -7.57
C ASN A 75 8.87 -14.27 -7.33
N ALA A 76 8.92 -13.03 -6.85
CA ALA A 76 10.17 -12.36 -6.52
C ALA A 76 10.77 -12.92 -5.23
N ASN A 77 12.10 -13.01 -5.19
CA ASN A 77 12.84 -13.45 -4.00
C ASN A 77 12.83 -12.38 -2.90
N ASP A 78 12.94 -11.11 -3.30
CA ASP A 78 12.81 -9.97 -2.39
C ASP A 78 11.36 -9.47 -2.36
N LYS A 79 10.92 -9.04 -1.19
CA LYS A 79 9.52 -8.71 -0.90
C LYS A 79 9.38 -7.29 -0.38
N ALA A 80 8.24 -6.68 -0.69
CA ALA A 80 7.86 -5.42 -0.08
C ALA A 80 7.61 -5.62 1.41
N ARG A 81 7.87 -4.58 2.21
CA ARG A 81 7.59 -4.60 3.65
C ARG A 81 7.30 -3.20 4.18
N LEU A 82 6.47 -3.14 5.22
CA LEU A 82 6.25 -1.91 5.95
C LEU A 82 7.52 -1.55 6.72
N ILE A 83 7.97 -0.30 6.59
CA ILE A 83 9.11 0.23 7.35
C ILE A 83 8.59 0.88 8.62
N GLU A 84 7.64 1.80 8.48
CA GLU A 84 7.01 2.51 9.58
C GLU A 84 5.54 2.80 9.22
N SER A 85 4.68 2.75 10.23
CA SER A 85 3.27 3.11 10.10
C SER A 85 2.90 4.30 10.98
N PHE A 86 1.99 5.15 10.50
CA PHE A 86 1.55 6.37 11.19
C PHE A 86 2.74 7.24 11.64
N SER A 87 3.74 7.36 10.78
CA SER A 87 5.02 7.92 11.18
C SER A 87 4.99 9.44 11.20
N ASN A 88 5.29 10.03 12.36
CA ASN A 88 5.62 11.45 12.48
C ASN A 88 7.11 11.73 12.15
N LYS A 89 7.89 10.67 11.90
CA LYS A 89 9.32 10.79 11.57
C LYS A 89 9.45 11.17 10.09
N LYS A 90 10.34 12.12 9.80
CA LYS A 90 10.84 12.33 8.43
C LYS A 90 11.89 11.26 8.12
N LEU A 91 11.50 10.27 7.34
CA LEU A 91 12.43 9.34 6.70
C LEU A 91 12.72 9.79 5.27
N ASP A 92 13.93 9.49 4.79
CA ASP A 92 14.28 9.64 3.38
C ASP A 92 13.46 8.65 2.54
N TYR A 93 13.01 9.10 1.36
CA TYR A 93 12.20 8.31 0.45
C TYR A 93 12.56 8.60 -1.01
N ASP A 94 12.39 7.59 -1.86
CA ASP A 94 12.68 7.66 -3.29
C ASP A 94 11.47 8.07 -4.13
N LEU A 95 10.27 7.88 -3.58
CA LEU A 95 8.98 8.13 -4.23
C LEU A 95 7.93 8.51 -3.19
N ILE A 96 7.01 9.39 -3.57
CA ILE A 96 5.79 9.66 -2.83
C ILE A 96 4.57 9.24 -3.66
N ILE A 97 3.64 8.53 -3.03
CA ILE A 97 2.31 8.25 -3.57
C ILE A 97 1.27 8.90 -2.66
N ASN A 98 0.19 9.43 -3.26
CA ASN A 98 -0.93 9.99 -2.53
C ASN A 98 -2.15 9.10 -2.76
N LEU A 99 -2.70 8.55 -1.68
CA LEU A 99 -3.94 7.80 -1.66
C LEU A 99 -5.09 8.74 -1.28
#